data_AF-A0A2V8ZAI4-F1
#
_entry.id   AF-A0A2V8ZAI4-F1
#
_cell.length_a   1.000
_cell.length_b   1.000
_cell.length_c   1.000
_cell.angle_alpha   90.00
_cell.angle_beta   90.00
_cell.angle_gamma   90.00
#
_symmetry.space_group_name_H-M   'P 1'
#
loop_
_entity.id
_entity.type
_entity.pdbx_description
1 polymer ?
#
loop_
_entity_poly.entity_id
_entity_poly.type
_entity_poly.pdbx_seq_one_letter_code
_entity_poly.pdbx_strand_id
1 'polypeptide(L)'
;MKLQHWVFCVALAAGLGPAAVQAAAQKIASAHAENLEHCLEGFASCDYAHLDPQEKQAVQDVNRENNFMDCFHGFSDCDKKQLTAEQRQEVDRAHRIQNLQNCVDGIGECDTSLLNDQQRQQVALLARVRNFQNCLDGTGICDPKQLTDEQKQQVAEANHYNNLQNCLEGMGDCNRALLSGEEQQEVARATHNRNLRQCLDGSDTCDPSQLNGAEKREVAEAAQGRKISN
;
A
#
# COMPACT_ATOMS: atom_id res chain seq x y z
N MET A 1 -63.01 -79.12 -39.07
CA MET A 1 -61.88 -78.59 -39.86
C MET A 1 -61.54 -77.19 -39.34
N LYS A 2 -60.33 -77.09 -38.77
CA LYS A 2 -59.45 -75.93 -38.44
C LYS A 2 -60.05 -74.54 -38.14
N LEU A 3 -59.85 -74.08 -36.90
CA LEU A 3 -59.71 -72.66 -36.52
C LEU A 3 -58.28 -72.42 -36.00
N GLN A 4 -57.66 -71.34 -36.48
CA GLN A 4 -56.32 -70.85 -36.12
C GLN A 4 -56.29 -70.22 -34.72
N HIS A 5 -55.20 -70.42 -33.98
CA HIS A 5 -54.89 -69.66 -32.75
C HIS A 5 -53.70 -68.73 -33.01
N TRP A 6 -53.88 -67.47 -32.59
CA TRP A 6 -52.92 -66.37 -32.69
C TRP A 6 -51.85 -66.47 -31.59
N VAL A 7 -50.61 -66.19 -31.94
CA VAL A 7 -49.46 -66.02 -31.03
C VAL A 7 -49.31 -64.53 -30.74
N PHE A 8 -49.41 -64.13 -29.47
CA PHE A 8 -48.99 -62.81 -29.01
C PHE A 8 -47.51 -62.88 -28.60
N CYS A 9 -46.64 -62.19 -29.35
CA CYS A 9 -45.28 -61.88 -28.91
C CYS A 9 -45.31 -60.60 -28.07
N VAL A 10 -44.96 -60.70 -26.79
CA VAL A 10 -44.63 -59.54 -25.95
C VAL A 10 -43.17 -59.18 -26.22
N ALA A 11 -42.94 -58.02 -26.83
CA ALA A 11 -41.60 -57.44 -26.97
C ALA A 11 -41.23 -56.73 -25.66
N LEU A 12 -40.17 -57.20 -25.00
CA LEU A 12 -39.50 -56.51 -23.89
C LEU A 12 -38.72 -55.32 -24.46
N ALA A 13 -39.28 -54.12 -24.33
CA ALA A 13 -38.53 -52.88 -24.51
C ALA A 13 -37.71 -52.61 -23.24
N ALA A 14 -36.38 -52.56 -23.37
CA ALA A 14 -35.47 -52.11 -22.32
C ALA A 14 -35.60 -50.58 -22.15
N GLY A 15 -36.64 -50.15 -21.42
CA GLY A 15 -36.81 -48.76 -21.00
C GLY A 15 -36.06 -48.48 -19.70
N LEU A 16 -35.32 -47.37 -19.64
CA LEU A 16 -34.83 -46.81 -18.39
C LEU A 16 -36.02 -46.63 -17.42
N GLY A 17 -35.93 -47.24 -16.23
CA GLY A 17 -36.96 -47.10 -15.21
C GLY A 17 -37.10 -45.64 -14.73
N PRO A 18 -38.28 -45.20 -14.27
CA PRO A 18 -38.58 -43.80 -13.95
C PRO A 18 -37.57 -43.15 -12.98
N ALA A 19 -37.03 -43.91 -12.03
CA ALA A 19 -36.03 -43.43 -11.07
C ALA A 19 -34.68 -43.03 -11.73
N ALA A 20 -34.25 -43.76 -12.78
CA ALA A 20 -33.01 -43.43 -13.49
C ALA A 20 -33.15 -42.16 -14.34
N VAL A 21 -34.34 -41.94 -14.91
CA VAL A 21 -34.68 -40.71 -15.66
C VAL A 21 -34.71 -39.50 -14.72
N GLN A 22 -35.29 -39.64 -13.54
CA GLN A 22 -35.30 -38.60 -12.51
C GLN A 22 -33.89 -38.26 -11.99
N ALA A 23 -33.07 -39.26 -11.69
CA ALA A 23 -31.70 -39.04 -11.23
C ALA A 23 -30.83 -38.34 -12.29
N ALA A 24 -30.99 -38.70 -13.57
CA ALA A 24 -30.31 -38.02 -14.68
C ALA A 24 -30.79 -36.56 -14.82
N ALA A 25 -32.10 -36.32 -14.75
CA ALA A 25 -32.66 -34.96 -14.79
C ALA A 25 -32.17 -34.09 -13.62
N GLN A 26 -32.07 -34.66 -12.41
CA GLN A 26 -31.54 -33.97 -11.23
C GLN A 26 -30.07 -33.56 -11.41
N LYS A 27 -29.23 -34.45 -11.95
CA LYS A 27 -27.82 -34.18 -12.20
C LYS A 27 -27.62 -33.10 -13.26
N ILE A 28 -28.44 -33.12 -14.32
CA ILE A 28 -28.41 -32.09 -15.37
C ILE A 28 -28.85 -30.74 -14.79
N ALA A 29 -29.92 -30.70 -14.00
CA ALA A 29 -30.37 -29.48 -13.33
C ALA A 29 -29.30 -28.90 -12.38
N SER A 30 -28.58 -29.77 -11.66
CA SER A 30 -27.45 -29.36 -10.80
C SER A 30 -26.30 -28.76 -11.60
N ALA A 31 -25.90 -29.39 -12.72
CA ALA A 31 -24.82 -28.89 -13.55
C ALA A 31 -25.18 -27.58 -14.26
N HIS A 32 -26.46 -27.42 -14.65
CA HIS A 32 -26.96 -26.18 -15.21
C HIS A 32 -26.96 -25.04 -14.19
N ALA A 33 -27.39 -25.32 -12.96
CA ALA A 33 -27.35 -24.36 -11.86
C ALA A 33 -25.91 -23.90 -11.55
N GLU A 34 -24.95 -24.83 -11.50
CA GLU A 34 -23.53 -24.53 -11.30
C GLU A 34 -22.95 -23.70 -12.46
N ASN A 35 -23.31 -24.03 -13.71
CA ASN A 35 -22.90 -23.24 -14.87
C ASN A 35 -23.46 -21.81 -14.80
N LEU A 36 -24.73 -21.64 -14.42
CA LEU A 36 -25.35 -20.34 -14.24
C LEU A 36 -24.64 -19.52 -13.16
N GLU A 37 -24.32 -20.13 -12.01
CA GLU A 37 -23.57 -19.50 -10.92
C GLU A 37 -22.20 -19.01 -11.42
N HIS A 38 -21.43 -19.86 -12.10
CA HIS A 38 -20.15 -19.46 -12.68
C HIS A 38 -20.28 -18.29 -13.67
N CYS A 39 -21.36 -18.25 -14.45
CA CYS A 39 -21.63 -17.15 -15.36
C CYS A 39 -22.00 -15.85 -14.65
N LEU A 40 -22.78 -15.92 -13.56
CA LEU A 40 -23.14 -14.77 -12.74
C LEU A 40 -21.92 -14.21 -11.99
N GLU A 41 -20.98 -15.07 -11.58
CA GLU A 41 -19.74 -14.68 -10.92
C GLU A 41 -18.62 -14.27 -11.91
N GLY A 42 -18.86 -14.41 -13.22
CA GLY A 42 -17.91 -14.02 -14.26
C GLY A 42 -16.69 -14.94 -14.39
N PHE A 43 -16.78 -16.19 -13.94
CA PHE A 43 -15.69 -17.15 -14.07
C PHE A 43 -15.48 -17.58 -15.52
N ALA A 44 -14.21 -17.83 -15.86
CA ALA A 44 -13.82 -18.36 -17.17
C ALA A 44 -14.40 -19.76 -17.48
N SER A 45 -14.90 -20.48 -16.47
CA SER A 45 -15.61 -21.76 -16.61
C SER A 45 -17.06 -21.62 -17.08
N CYS A 46 -17.59 -20.40 -17.18
CA CYS A 46 -18.94 -20.15 -17.71
C CYS A 46 -19.08 -20.62 -19.16
N ASP A 47 -20.01 -21.55 -19.40
CA ASP A 47 -20.46 -21.91 -20.75
C ASP A 47 -21.75 -21.16 -21.07
N TYR A 48 -21.60 -19.97 -21.66
CA TYR A 48 -22.70 -19.09 -22.05
C TYR A 48 -23.64 -19.72 -23.08
N ALA A 49 -23.19 -20.71 -23.86
CA ALA A 49 -24.01 -21.33 -24.90
C ALA A 49 -25.15 -22.17 -24.28
N HIS A 50 -24.93 -22.72 -23.09
CA HIS A 50 -25.87 -23.60 -22.38
C HIS A 50 -26.93 -22.87 -21.56
N LEU A 51 -26.89 -21.53 -21.51
CA LEU A 51 -27.90 -20.73 -20.81
C LEU A 51 -29.14 -20.50 -21.68
N ASP A 52 -30.30 -20.45 -21.02
CA ASP A 52 -31.53 -20.01 -21.65
C ASP A 52 -31.58 -18.47 -21.84
N PRO A 53 -32.55 -17.91 -22.59
CA PRO A 53 -32.61 -16.47 -22.82
C PRO A 53 -32.79 -15.61 -21.57
N GLN A 54 -33.50 -16.10 -20.55
CA GLN A 54 -33.73 -15.36 -19.30
C GLN A 54 -32.44 -15.34 -18.44
N GLU A 55 -31.74 -16.47 -18.38
CA GLU A 55 -30.45 -16.59 -17.72
C GLU A 55 -29.37 -15.74 -18.39
N LYS A 56 -29.32 -15.75 -19.72
CA LYS A 56 -28.44 -14.88 -20.50
C LYS A 56 -28.67 -13.40 -20.19
N GLN A 57 -29.93 -13.00 -20.01
CA GLN A 57 -30.28 -11.64 -19.61
C GLN A 57 -29.80 -11.34 -18.19
N ALA A 58 -30.03 -12.25 -17.24
CA ALA A 58 -29.58 -12.08 -15.85
C ALA A 58 -28.04 -11.92 -15.76
N VAL A 59 -27.29 -12.75 -16.49
CA VAL A 59 -25.82 -12.65 -16.58
C VAL A 59 -25.38 -11.32 -17.21
N GLN A 60 -26.08 -10.86 -18.25
CA GLN A 60 -25.78 -9.55 -18.85
C GLN A 60 -26.04 -8.40 -17.87
N ASP A 61 -27.10 -8.47 -17.08
CA ASP A 61 -27.43 -7.44 -16.11
C ASP A 61 -26.38 -7.36 -14.99
N VAL A 62 -25.96 -8.50 -14.44
CA VAL A 62 -24.86 -8.58 -13.45
C VAL A 62 -23.54 -8.09 -14.04
N ASN A 63 -23.20 -8.48 -15.28
CA ASN A 63 -21.99 -8.01 -15.93
C ASN A 63 -21.98 -6.49 -16.15
N ARG A 64 -23.13 -5.89 -16.47
CA ARG A 64 -23.25 -4.41 -16.58
C ARG A 64 -23.09 -3.72 -15.23
N GLU A 65 -23.64 -4.31 -14.17
CA GLU A 65 -23.49 -3.80 -12.80
C GLU A 65 -22.03 -3.89 -12.35
N ASN A 66 -21.38 -5.05 -12.53
CA ASN A 66 -19.95 -5.23 -12.23
C ASN A 66 -19.08 -4.25 -13.02
N ASN A 67 -19.31 -4.10 -14.33
CA ASN A 67 -18.60 -3.14 -15.16
C ASN A 67 -18.77 -1.69 -14.66
N PHE A 68 -19.97 -1.33 -14.19
CA PHE A 68 -20.19 -0.03 -13.57
C PHE A 68 -19.38 0.14 -12.28
N MET A 69 -19.40 -0.85 -11.39
CA MET A 69 -18.63 -0.82 -10.15
C MET A 69 -17.13 -0.75 -10.41
N ASP A 70 -16.63 -1.51 -11.39
CA ASP A 70 -15.23 -1.48 -11.80
C ASP A 70 -14.83 -0.08 -12.27
N CYS A 71 -15.66 0.53 -13.12
CA CYS A 71 -15.46 1.90 -13.53
C CYS A 71 -15.53 2.88 -12.36
N PHE A 72 -16.50 2.73 -11.44
CA PHE A 72 -16.68 3.61 -10.29
C PHE A 72 -15.45 3.60 -9.37
N HIS A 73 -14.85 2.42 -9.17
CA HIS A 73 -13.63 2.25 -8.37
C HIS A 73 -12.34 2.54 -9.14
N GLY A 74 -12.42 2.83 -10.44
CA GLY A 74 -11.28 3.26 -11.24
C GLY A 74 -10.40 2.13 -11.76
N PHE A 75 -10.92 0.90 -11.84
CA PHE A 75 -10.22 -0.21 -12.48
C PHE A 75 -10.07 0.06 -13.98
N SER A 76 -8.86 -0.18 -14.52
CA SER A 76 -8.52 0.13 -15.91
C SER A 76 -9.30 -0.68 -16.95
N ASP A 77 -9.74 -1.86 -16.55
CA ASP A 77 -10.27 -2.89 -17.46
C ASP A 77 -11.77 -2.73 -17.71
N CYS A 78 -12.42 -1.75 -17.05
CA CYS A 78 -13.83 -1.48 -17.26
C CYS A 78 -14.12 -0.88 -18.66
N ASP A 79 -15.23 -1.28 -19.27
CA ASP A 79 -15.69 -0.75 -20.56
C ASP A 79 -16.63 0.44 -20.36
N LYS A 80 -16.09 1.65 -20.53
CA LYS A 80 -16.84 2.91 -20.43
C LYS A 80 -17.98 3.04 -21.45
N LYS A 81 -17.96 2.26 -22.54
CA LYS A 81 -19.01 2.29 -23.57
C LYS A 81 -20.28 1.57 -23.12
N GLN A 82 -20.19 0.68 -22.14
CA GLN A 82 -21.34 -0.06 -21.60
C GLN A 82 -22.12 0.71 -20.52
N LEU A 83 -21.60 1.86 -20.08
CA LEU A 83 -22.26 2.69 -19.08
C LEU A 83 -23.46 3.44 -19.65
N THR A 84 -24.49 3.65 -18.83
CA THR A 84 -25.54 4.65 -19.12
C THR A 84 -25.00 6.08 -18.96
N ALA A 85 -25.80 7.07 -19.34
CA ALA A 85 -25.41 8.48 -19.13
C ALA A 85 -25.32 8.83 -17.65
N GLU A 86 -26.24 8.30 -16.84
CA GLU A 86 -26.30 8.49 -15.40
C GLU A 86 -25.09 7.83 -14.72
N GLN A 87 -24.80 6.57 -15.07
CA GLN A 87 -23.63 5.84 -14.58
C GLN A 87 -22.32 6.56 -14.89
N ARG A 88 -22.17 7.12 -16.11
CA ARG A 88 -20.98 7.94 -16.45
C ARG A 88 -20.85 9.15 -15.53
N GLN A 89 -21.95 9.86 -15.24
CA GLN A 89 -21.90 11.01 -14.34
C GLN A 89 -21.49 10.64 -12.91
N GLU A 90 -21.93 9.48 -12.43
CA GLU A 90 -21.56 8.96 -11.12
C GLU A 90 -20.09 8.56 -11.06
N VAL A 91 -19.61 7.81 -12.05
CA VAL A 91 -18.18 7.45 -12.19
C VAL A 91 -17.32 8.72 -12.25
N ASP A 92 -17.67 9.67 -13.12
CA ASP A 92 -16.94 10.94 -13.26
C ASP A 92 -16.92 11.73 -11.94
N ARG A 93 -18.01 11.70 -11.16
CA ARG A 93 -18.06 12.35 -9.85
C ARG A 93 -17.14 11.62 -8.86
N ALA A 94 -17.19 10.30 -8.79
CA ALA A 94 -16.35 9.50 -7.90
C ALA A 94 -14.86 9.75 -8.19
N HIS A 95 -14.47 9.74 -9.47
CA HIS A 95 -13.08 10.00 -9.89
C HIS A 95 -12.63 11.42 -9.56
N ARG A 96 -13.49 12.43 -9.72
CA ARG A 96 -13.17 13.80 -9.30
C ARG A 96 -12.96 13.93 -7.79
N ILE A 97 -13.75 13.20 -6.99
CA ILE A 97 -13.61 13.17 -5.53
C ILE A 97 -12.28 12.51 -5.15
N GLN A 98 -11.99 11.34 -5.72
CA GLN A 98 -10.75 10.60 -5.47
C GLN A 98 -9.52 11.42 -5.91
N ASN A 99 -9.57 12.04 -7.10
CA ASN A 99 -8.51 12.91 -7.58
C ASN A 99 -8.24 14.07 -6.62
N LEU A 100 -9.30 14.74 -6.14
CA LEU A 100 -9.14 15.81 -5.14
C LEU A 100 -8.51 15.29 -3.86
N GLN A 101 -8.92 14.12 -3.35
CA GLN A 101 -8.33 13.51 -2.17
C GLN A 101 -6.84 13.24 -2.37
N ASN A 102 -6.45 12.58 -3.47
CA ASN A 102 -5.05 12.35 -3.81
C ASN A 102 -4.23 13.66 -3.85
N CYS A 103 -4.78 14.72 -4.47
CA CYS A 103 -4.15 16.03 -4.51
C CYS A 103 -3.98 16.66 -3.11
N VAL A 104 -5.03 16.56 -2.29
CA VAL A 104 -5.07 17.09 -0.92
C VAL A 104 -4.07 16.36 -0.03
N ASP A 105 -4.00 15.04 -0.12
CA ASP A 105 -3.09 14.22 0.69
C ASP A 105 -1.65 14.26 0.17
N GLY A 106 -1.48 14.52 -1.13
CA GLY A 106 -0.19 14.45 -1.81
C GLY A 106 0.28 13.01 -2.04
N ILE A 107 -0.65 12.06 -2.11
CA ILE A 107 -0.40 10.63 -2.32
C ILE A 107 -1.12 10.19 -3.60
N GLY A 108 -0.45 9.40 -4.43
CA GLY A 108 -0.99 8.93 -5.70
C GLY A 108 -0.96 10.01 -6.80
N GLU A 109 -1.66 9.74 -7.91
CA GLU A 109 -1.75 10.67 -9.02
C GLU A 109 -2.77 11.79 -8.74
N CYS A 110 -2.38 13.02 -9.07
CA CYS A 110 -3.18 14.22 -8.95
C CYS A 110 -3.23 14.94 -10.30
N ASP A 111 -4.35 14.85 -11.00
CA ASP A 111 -4.64 15.63 -12.20
C ASP A 111 -5.27 16.97 -11.81
N THR A 112 -4.45 18.02 -11.80
CA THR A 112 -4.88 19.39 -11.47
C THR A 112 -5.83 20.01 -12.51
N SER A 113 -5.95 19.42 -13.70
CA SER A 113 -6.88 19.86 -14.74
C SER A 113 -8.34 19.54 -14.40
N LEU A 114 -8.57 18.51 -13.56
CA LEU A 114 -9.90 18.10 -13.10
C LEU A 114 -10.40 18.91 -11.90
N LEU A 115 -9.57 19.77 -11.34
CA LEU A 115 -9.92 20.61 -10.20
C LEU A 115 -10.60 21.90 -10.65
N ASN A 116 -11.44 22.48 -9.80
CA ASN A 116 -11.86 23.88 -9.94
C ASN A 116 -10.84 24.84 -9.28
N ASP A 117 -11.02 26.15 -9.44
CA ASP A 117 -10.06 27.14 -8.94
C ASP A 117 -9.90 27.11 -7.41
N GLN A 118 -10.99 26.93 -6.67
CA GLN A 118 -10.95 26.86 -5.21
C GLN A 118 -10.18 25.60 -4.74
N GLN A 119 -10.44 24.46 -5.38
CA GLN A 119 -9.72 23.21 -5.12
C GLN A 119 -8.23 23.34 -5.44
N ARG A 120 -7.86 23.97 -6.57
CA ARG A 120 -6.45 24.23 -6.91
C ARG A 120 -5.75 25.09 -5.87
N GLN A 121 -6.40 26.15 -5.39
CA GLN A 121 -5.84 27.02 -4.36
C GLN A 121 -5.63 26.27 -3.04
N GLN A 122 -6.59 25.44 -2.63
CA GLN A 122 -6.49 24.60 -1.44
C GLN A 122 -5.33 23.59 -1.55
N VAL A 123 -5.26 22.86 -2.67
CA VAL A 123 -4.20 21.88 -2.93
C VAL A 123 -2.83 22.55 -2.94
N ALA A 124 -2.70 23.72 -3.58
CA ALA A 124 -1.44 24.47 -3.61
C ALA A 124 -1.00 24.93 -2.21
N LEU A 125 -1.93 25.35 -1.35
CA LEU A 125 -1.64 25.70 0.04
C LEU A 125 -1.12 24.48 0.81
N LEU A 126 -1.82 23.35 0.72
CA LEU A 126 -1.44 22.11 1.41
C LEU A 126 -0.11 21.56 0.90
N ALA A 127 0.17 21.68 -0.40
CA ALA A 127 1.46 21.32 -0.98
C ALA A 127 2.60 22.16 -0.40
N ARG A 128 2.40 23.48 -0.20
CA ARG A 128 3.39 24.35 0.46
C ARG A 128 3.61 23.97 1.92
N VAL A 129 2.54 23.62 2.64
CA VAL A 129 2.64 23.15 4.04
C VAL A 129 3.45 21.85 4.11
N ARG A 130 3.15 20.86 3.26
CA ARG A 130 3.94 19.62 3.19
C ARG A 130 5.39 19.86 2.81
N ASN A 131 5.64 20.71 1.82
CA ASN A 131 7.01 21.07 1.43
C ASN A 131 7.78 21.64 2.61
N PHE A 132 7.19 22.59 3.34
CA PHE A 132 7.81 23.16 4.53
C PHE A 132 8.07 22.12 5.63
N GLN A 133 7.12 21.22 5.89
CA GLN A 133 7.29 20.14 6.87
C GLN A 133 8.44 19.20 6.48
N ASN A 134 8.50 18.77 5.21
CA ASN A 134 9.60 17.95 4.69
C ASN A 134 10.96 18.63 4.89
N CYS A 135 11.02 19.94 4.66
CA CYS A 135 12.23 20.72 4.88
C CYS A 135 12.65 20.77 6.36
N LEU A 136 11.71 20.90 7.28
CA LEU A 136 11.97 20.92 8.72
C LEU A 136 12.46 19.57 9.24
N ASP A 137 11.80 18.50 8.80
CA ASP A 137 12.11 17.14 9.26
C ASP A 137 13.39 16.60 8.62
N GLY A 138 13.88 17.24 7.55
CA GLY A 138 15.00 16.74 6.76
C GLY A 138 14.65 15.43 6.02
N THR A 139 13.37 15.16 5.80
CA THR A 139 12.87 13.93 5.16
C THR A 139 12.22 14.23 3.82
N GLY A 140 12.24 13.24 2.92
CA GLY A 140 11.61 13.35 1.60
C GLY A 140 12.24 14.42 0.70
N ILE A 141 11.47 14.91 -0.26
CA ILE A 141 11.89 15.99 -1.17
C ILE A 141 11.36 17.31 -0.63
N CYS A 142 12.27 18.26 -0.46
CA CYS A 142 12.00 19.64 -0.09
C CYS A 142 12.51 20.57 -1.22
N ASP A 143 11.69 21.54 -1.63
CA ASP A 143 12.07 22.65 -2.51
C ASP A 143 12.17 23.95 -1.72
N PRO A 144 13.40 24.42 -1.39
CA PRO A 144 13.62 25.66 -0.65
C PRO A 144 13.09 26.92 -1.36
N LYS A 145 12.87 26.87 -2.68
CA LYS A 145 12.36 28.01 -3.44
C LYS A 145 10.90 28.32 -3.15
N GLN A 146 10.17 27.35 -2.61
CA GLN A 146 8.75 27.51 -2.25
C GLN A 146 8.55 28.01 -0.81
N LEU A 147 9.63 28.17 -0.05
CA LEU A 147 9.59 28.66 1.32
C LEU A 147 9.63 30.19 1.38
N THR A 148 8.90 30.74 2.35
CA THR A 148 9.11 32.13 2.78
C THR A 148 10.46 32.29 3.47
N ASP A 149 10.96 33.51 3.62
CA ASP A 149 12.24 33.73 4.29
C ASP A 149 12.20 33.34 5.77
N GLU A 150 11.05 33.53 6.44
CA GLU A 150 10.81 33.04 7.79
C GLU A 150 10.87 31.50 7.85
N GLN A 151 10.24 30.81 6.90
CA GLN A 151 10.29 29.35 6.82
C GLN A 151 11.72 28.84 6.56
N LYS A 152 12.49 29.52 5.70
CA LYS A 152 13.90 29.16 5.49
C LYS A 152 14.72 29.29 6.77
N GLN A 153 14.47 30.34 7.56
CA GLN A 153 15.13 30.51 8.85
C GLN A 153 14.80 29.36 9.80
N GLN A 154 13.52 29.01 9.94
CA GLN A 154 13.10 27.88 10.79
C GLN A 154 13.73 26.55 10.34
N VAL A 155 13.81 26.30 9.03
CA VAL A 155 14.50 25.13 8.47
C VAL A 155 16.00 25.15 8.75
N ALA A 156 16.64 26.31 8.63
CA ALA A 156 18.07 26.44 8.95
C ALA A 156 18.34 26.15 10.43
N GLU A 157 17.49 26.66 11.33
CA GLU A 157 17.56 26.40 12.77
C GLU A 157 17.34 24.91 13.08
N ALA A 158 16.32 24.27 12.49
CA ALA A 158 16.07 22.83 12.66
C ALA A 158 17.25 21.97 12.16
N ASN A 159 17.79 22.29 10.98
CA ASN A 159 18.94 21.59 10.42
C ASN A 159 20.20 21.76 11.28
N HIS A 160 20.43 22.96 11.81
CA HIS A 160 21.54 23.22 12.73
C HIS A 160 21.39 22.41 14.02
N TYR A 161 20.19 22.40 14.60
CA TYR A 161 19.87 21.61 15.80
C TYR A 161 20.11 20.11 15.56
N ASN A 162 19.59 19.55 14.46
CA ASN A 162 19.77 18.13 14.12
C ASN A 162 21.26 17.78 13.91
N ASN A 163 22.02 18.65 13.22
CA ASN A 163 23.47 18.48 13.06
C ASN A 163 24.19 18.47 14.41
N LEU A 164 23.84 19.40 15.31
CA LEU A 164 24.40 19.43 16.66
C LEU A 164 24.06 18.16 17.44
N GLN A 165 22.81 17.70 17.43
CA GLN A 165 22.40 16.47 18.12
C GLN A 165 23.16 15.25 17.59
N ASN A 166 23.25 15.09 16.26
CA ASN A 166 24.05 14.02 15.63
C ASN A 166 25.51 14.05 16.13
N CYS A 167 26.12 15.24 16.19
CA CYS A 167 27.46 15.41 16.72
C CYS A 167 27.58 15.06 18.22
N LEU A 168 26.61 15.49 19.02
CA LEU A 168 26.58 15.25 20.47
C LEU A 168 26.33 13.79 20.80
N GLU A 169 25.55 13.06 20.01
CA GLU A 169 25.26 11.64 20.23
C GLU A 169 26.31 10.74 19.56
N GLY A 170 27.01 11.26 18.55
CA GLY A 170 27.92 10.47 17.71
C GLY A 170 27.15 9.52 16.79
N MET A 171 25.96 9.93 16.35
CA MET A 171 25.09 9.17 15.44
C MET A 171 24.83 9.99 14.17
N GLY A 172 24.71 9.31 13.03
CA GLY A 172 24.44 9.96 11.75
C GLY A 172 25.58 10.89 11.27
N ASP A 173 25.26 11.72 10.29
CA ASP A 173 26.20 12.70 9.75
C ASP A 173 26.31 13.91 10.67
N CYS A 174 27.55 14.28 10.98
CA CYS A 174 27.91 15.42 11.82
C CYS A 174 28.91 16.30 11.06
N ASN A 175 28.49 17.51 10.69
CA ASN A 175 29.35 18.53 10.12
C ASN A 175 29.72 19.57 11.17
N ARG A 176 30.89 19.37 11.80
CA ARG A 176 31.41 20.26 12.85
C ARG A 176 31.71 21.68 12.35
N ALA A 177 31.91 21.89 11.05
CA ALA A 177 32.19 23.21 10.49
C ALA A 177 30.97 24.16 10.54
N LEU A 178 29.77 23.60 10.71
CA LEU A 178 28.53 24.38 10.86
C LEU A 178 28.25 24.77 12.31
N LEU A 179 29.01 24.24 13.27
CA LEU A 179 28.82 24.50 14.70
C LEU A 179 29.54 25.78 15.13
N SER A 180 28.93 26.50 16.07
CA SER A 180 29.59 27.58 16.81
C SER A 180 30.77 27.07 17.65
N GLY A 181 31.64 27.98 18.08
CA GLY A 181 32.80 27.61 18.90
C GLY A 181 32.42 26.93 20.22
N GLU A 182 31.32 27.35 20.85
CA GLU A 182 30.81 26.75 22.08
C GLU A 182 30.28 25.33 21.84
N GLU A 183 29.47 25.14 20.81
CA GLU A 183 28.94 23.83 20.41
C GLU A 183 30.07 22.86 20.03
N GLN A 184 31.14 23.32 19.37
CA GLN A 184 32.30 22.48 19.07
C GLN A 184 33.00 21.99 20.34
N GLN A 185 33.12 22.85 21.37
CA GLN A 185 33.69 22.44 22.66
C GLN A 185 32.79 21.43 23.37
N GLU A 186 31.48 21.61 23.31
CA GLU A 186 30.51 20.67 23.86
C GLU A 186 30.60 19.30 23.18
N VAL A 187 30.62 19.28 21.84
CA VAL A 187 30.77 18.06 21.04
C VAL A 187 32.12 17.38 21.30
N ALA A 188 33.20 18.14 21.46
CA ALA A 188 34.51 17.58 21.81
C ALA A 188 34.47 16.88 23.18
N ARG A 189 33.87 17.51 24.18
CA ARG A 189 33.66 16.92 25.51
C ARG A 189 32.80 15.65 25.43
N ALA A 190 31.68 15.70 24.70
CA ALA A 190 30.79 14.56 24.54
C ALA A 190 31.50 13.37 23.85
N THR A 191 32.27 13.65 22.80
CA THR A 191 33.09 12.67 22.08
C THR A 191 34.12 12.02 23.00
N HIS A 192 34.85 12.83 23.77
CA HIS A 192 35.84 12.35 24.73
C HIS A 192 35.21 11.45 25.81
N ASN A 193 34.07 11.87 26.36
CA ASN A 193 33.34 11.09 27.37
C ASN A 193 32.85 9.74 26.82
N ARG A 194 32.36 9.70 25.57
CA ARG A 194 32.00 8.44 24.90
C ARG A 194 33.21 7.53 24.72
N ASN A 195 34.33 8.08 24.27
CA ASN A 195 35.57 7.32 24.11
C ASN A 195 36.03 6.72 25.46
N LEU A 196 36.07 7.54 26.52
CA LEU A 196 36.38 7.07 27.87
C LEU A 196 35.45 5.93 28.30
N ARG A 197 34.14 6.07 28.12
CA ARG A 197 33.17 5.01 28.43
C ARG A 197 33.45 3.73 27.65
N GLN A 198 33.67 3.84 26.34
CA GLN A 198 34.04 2.69 25.51
C GLN A 198 35.31 2.00 26.02
N CYS A 199 36.30 2.76 26.48
CA CYS A 199 37.53 2.21 27.05
C CYS A 199 37.29 1.50 28.39
N LEU A 200 36.47 2.07 29.27
CA LEU A 200 36.07 1.46 30.54
C LEU A 200 35.31 0.14 30.31
N ASP A 201 34.40 0.14 29.33
CA ASP A 201 33.65 -1.03 28.88
C ASP A 201 34.55 -2.02 28.09
N GLY A 202 35.79 -1.62 27.76
CA GLY A 202 36.77 -2.34 26.94
C GLY A 202 36.26 -2.75 25.57
N SER A 203 35.51 -1.84 24.95
CA SER A 203 35.18 -1.90 23.53
C SER A 203 36.46 -1.81 22.70
N ASP A 204 36.54 -2.57 21.61
CA ASP A 204 37.63 -2.49 20.62
C ASP A 204 37.61 -1.17 19.82
N THR A 205 36.51 -0.40 19.90
CA THR A 205 36.38 0.92 19.27
C THR A 205 36.96 2.06 20.10
N CYS A 206 37.39 1.79 21.34
CA CYS A 206 38.09 2.77 22.18
C CYS A 206 39.42 3.20 21.54
N ASP A 207 39.73 4.49 21.64
CA ASP A 207 41.03 5.08 21.32
C ASP A 207 41.74 5.57 22.61
N PRO A 208 42.66 4.77 23.20
CA PRO A 208 43.38 5.15 24.40
C PRO A 208 44.30 6.36 24.21
N SER A 209 44.64 6.74 22.97
CA SER A 209 45.51 7.89 22.71
C SER A 209 44.85 9.22 23.10
N GLN A 210 43.52 9.26 23.09
CA GLN A 210 42.73 10.44 23.45
C GLN A 210 42.52 10.60 24.96
N LEU A 211 42.89 9.60 25.77
CA LEU A 211 42.75 9.65 27.22
C LEU A 211 43.89 10.41 27.90
N ASN A 212 43.55 11.15 28.95
CA ASN A 212 44.53 11.75 29.85
C ASN A 212 45.11 10.69 30.81
N GLY A 213 46.14 11.08 31.57
CA GLY A 213 46.84 10.15 32.46
C GLY A 213 45.99 9.58 33.61
N ALA A 214 44.99 10.33 34.10
CA ALA A 214 44.08 9.84 35.13
C ALA A 214 43.11 8.81 34.56
N GLU A 215 42.50 9.11 33.42
CA GLU A 215 41.59 8.23 32.70
C GLU A 215 42.26 6.91 32.28
N LYS A 216 43.52 6.95 31.83
CA LYS A 216 44.28 5.73 31.51
C LYS A 216 44.45 4.80 32.70
N ARG A 217 44.65 5.36 33.90
CA ARG A 217 44.75 4.56 35.14
C ARG A 217 43.41 3.93 35.49
N GLU A 218 42.33 4.70 35.41
CA GLU A 218 40.96 4.21 35.65
C GLU A 218 40.59 3.06 34.70
N VAL A 219 40.87 3.19 33.40
CA VAL A 219 40.65 2.13 32.41
C VAL A 219 41.50 0.88 32.70
N ALA A 220 42.76 1.05 33.13
CA ALA A 220 43.62 -0.08 33.48
C ALA A 220 43.10 -0.85 34.71
N GLU A 221 42.61 -0.14 35.72
CA GLU A 221 41.96 -0.72 36.90
C GLU A 221 40.69 -1.49 36.52
N ALA A 222 39.82 -0.89 35.70
CA ALA A 222 38.61 -1.54 35.18
C ALA A 222 38.93 -2.79 34.34
N ALA A 223 39.98 -2.77 33.53
CA ALA A 223 40.44 -3.92 32.76
C ALA A 223 40.97 -5.06 33.64
N GLN A 224 41.69 -4.74 34.73
CA GLN A 224 42.12 -5.74 35.70
C GLN A 224 40.94 -6.41 36.41
N GLY A 225 39.95 -5.62 36.84
CA GLY A 225 38.74 -6.15 37.48
C GLY A 225 38.01 -7.17 36.62
N ARG A 226 37.86 -6.90 35.32
CA ARG A 226 37.21 -7.82 34.37
C ARG A 226 37.96 -9.13 34.17
N LYS A 227 39.30 -9.12 34.20
CA LYS A 227 40.13 -10.34 34.12
C LYS A 227 39.99 -11.25 35.34
N ILE A 228 39.60 -10.68 36.50
CA ILE A 228 39.40 -11.45 37.73
C ILE A 228 37.98 -12.04 37.78
N SER A 229 37.01 -11.43 37.08
CA SER A 229 35.60 -11.86 37.06
C SER A 229 35.25 -12.86 35.94
N ASN A 230 36.11 -13.05 34.94
CA ASN A 230 35.96 -14.02 33.85
C ASN A 230 36.86 -15.24 34.07
#